data_AF-A0A2H1WT74-F1
#
_entry.id   AF-A0A2H1WT74-F1
#
_cell.length_a   1.000
_cell.length_b   1.000
_cell.length_c   1.000
_cell.angle_alpha   90.00
_cell.angle_beta   90.00
_cell.angle_gamma   90.00
#
_symmetry.space_group_name_H-M   'P 1'
#
loop_
_entity.id
_entity.type
_entity.pdbx_description
1 polymer ?
#
loop_
_entity_poly.entity_id
_entity_poly.type
_entity_poly.pdbx_seq_one_letter_code
_entity_poly.pdbx_strand_id
1 'polypeptide(L)'
;MKLLNEIKVKSTEDLWGLSVKSSQSQSNQSTIETTAQDLALSFNKSIDDGLFPDLMKCSKVHVNGTNSQGSEMKMGVSQGSILGPFLFMVYMNDLPFVFENQPRMVLFANDISLIFRVNQRSSNFNNVNRSICLVQNWFTINNLALNEKKTKCIKFSLSKVHNNDCDVVLNGQKLEFINETVFLGITLDTRLQWRPHIKALSERLSSVAFEVTDEKTARLHYFSDFHNIMSHDILLWGRAAEIKSIFILQKQAIRAIYKLSHRKSLRKFFKTIDILTMPCQFIYENIMYVRKKLQLFEQRSDGNNFNTSDKNKLVRLSKVQKSFMGLGVQCYNKIPTNILDFKESDFETCIKHGLCKKAYYKVTDYLKDENAWQYVCPAPPDNTQT
;
A
#
# COMPACT_ATOMS: atom_id res chain seq x y z
N MET A 1 -14.92 1.23 -29.63
CA MET A 1 -15.28 2.66 -29.77
C MET A 1 -16.76 2.71 -30.14
N LYS A 2 -17.56 3.64 -29.57
CA LYS A 2 -19.04 3.58 -29.45
C LYS A 2 -19.56 2.55 -28.42
N LEU A 3 -19.77 3.01 -27.18
CA LEU A 3 -20.83 2.58 -26.25
C LEU A 3 -20.78 3.48 -25.00
N LEU A 4 -21.12 4.76 -25.18
CA LEU A 4 -21.34 5.75 -24.12
C LEU A 4 -22.51 6.69 -24.50
N ASN A 5 -23.49 6.15 -25.23
CA ASN A 5 -24.77 6.81 -25.48
C ASN A 5 -25.84 6.06 -24.69
N GLU A 6 -26.03 6.43 -23.42
CA GLU A 6 -27.29 6.37 -22.65
C GLU A 6 -27.02 6.74 -21.18
N ILE A 7 -26.76 8.03 -20.96
CA ILE A 7 -26.89 8.65 -19.63
C ILE A 7 -28.15 9.51 -19.70
N LYS A 8 -29.27 9.01 -19.17
CA LYS A 8 -30.42 9.86 -18.87
C LYS A 8 -30.12 10.62 -17.59
N VAL A 9 -29.98 11.94 -17.72
CA VAL A 9 -30.10 12.85 -16.58
C VAL A 9 -31.51 12.70 -16.00
N LYS A 10 -31.61 12.63 -14.67
CA LYS A 10 -32.81 12.98 -13.92
C LYS A 10 -32.49 14.19 -13.06
N SER A 11 -33.49 15.05 -12.90
CA SER A 11 -33.44 16.19 -11.98
C SER A 11 -33.43 15.74 -10.53
N THR A 12 -33.06 16.67 -9.65
CA THR A 12 -33.16 16.61 -8.19
C THR A 12 -34.58 16.22 -7.75
N GLU A 13 -34.75 14.91 -7.49
CA GLU A 13 -36.02 14.14 -7.48
C GLU A 13 -36.28 13.24 -6.23
N ASP A 14 -35.38 12.81 -5.34
CA ASP A 14 -33.93 13.07 -5.16
C ASP A 14 -33.20 11.90 -4.41
N LEU A 15 -32.04 12.15 -3.80
CA LEU A 15 -31.09 11.21 -3.18
C LEU A 15 -31.64 10.25 -2.09
N TRP A 16 -32.11 9.07 -2.49
CA TRP A 16 -32.29 7.91 -1.59
C TRP A 16 -31.86 6.58 -2.22
N GLY A 17 -30.62 6.48 -2.72
CA GLY A 17 -30.04 5.16 -2.96
C GLY A 17 -28.68 5.08 -3.63
N LEU A 18 -27.96 4.01 -3.30
CA LEU A 18 -26.77 3.56 -4.02
C LEU A 18 -27.16 2.85 -5.32
N SER A 19 -26.50 3.20 -6.42
CA SER A 19 -26.59 2.51 -7.70
C SER A 19 -25.21 1.97 -8.09
N VAL A 20 -25.12 0.65 -8.29
CA VAL A 20 -23.86 -0.04 -8.59
C VAL A 20 -23.79 -0.40 -10.07
N LYS A 21 -22.69 -0.03 -10.73
CA LYS A 21 -22.25 -0.60 -12.01
C LYS A 21 -20.78 -0.99 -11.94
N SER A 22 -20.49 -2.25 -12.24
CA SER A 22 -19.15 -2.83 -12.23
C SER A 22 -18.40 -2.56 -13.54
N SER A 23 -17.06 -2.54 -13.47
CA SER A 23 -16.19 -2.44 -14.65
C SER A 23 -14.97 -3.37 -14.54
N GLN A 24 -15.10 -4.55 -15.18
CA GLN A 24 -14.09 -5.53 -15.57
C GLN A 24 -13.17 -6.19 -14.51
N SER A 25 -13.42 -7.47 -14.21
CA SER A 25 -12.44 -8.57 -14.41
C SER A 25 -13.06 -9.94 -14.08
N GLN A 26 -13.02 -10.88 -15.03
CA GLN A 26 -14.02 -11.96 -15.15
C GLN A 26 -14.04 -13.08 -14.07
N SER A 27 -13.01 -13.25 -13.22
CA SER A 27 -12.97 -14.38 -12.27
C SER A 27 -13.57 -14.10 -10.89
N ASN A 28 -13.51 -12.85 -10.41
CA ASN A 28 -14.13 -12.44 -9.14
C ASN A 28 -15.46 -11.69 -9.37
N GLN A 29 -15.92 -11.65 -10.62
CA GLN A 29 -16.94 -10.73 -11.09
C GLN A 29 -18.31 -11.02 -10.46
N SER A 30 -18.74 -12.29 -10.44
CA SER A 30 -20.04 -12.67 -9.86
C SER A 30 -20.13 -12.35 -8.35
N THR A 31 -19.13 -12.73 -7.56
CA THR A 31 -19.15 -12.46 -6.10
C THR A 31 -19.15 -10.96 -5.81
N ILE A 32 -18.35 -10.16 -6.53
CA ILE A 32 -18.32 -8.70 -6.32
C ILE A 32 -19.63 -8.05 -6.77
N GLU A 33 -20.19 -8.47 -7.91
CA GLU A 33 -21.45 -7.93 -8.43
C GLU A 33 -22.65 -8.27 -7.54
N THR A 34 -22.79 -9.54 -7.12
CA THR A 34 -23.84 -9.97 -6.17
C THR A 34 -23.66 -9.26 -4.82
N THR A 35 -22.45 -9.26 -4.23
CA THR A 35 -22.22 -8.59 -2.93
C THR A 35 -22.52 -7.09 -3.00
N ALA A 36 -22.15 -6.41 -4.09
CA ALA A 36 -22.42 -4.98 -4.24
C ALA A 36 -23.90 -4.67 -4.50
N GLN A 37 -24.63 -5.53 -5.22
CA GLN A 37 -26.08 -5.44 -5.38
C GLN A 37 -26.80 -5.68 -4.04
N ASP A 38 -26.43 -6.70 -3.29
CA ASP A 38 -27.00 -7.01 -1.97
C ASP A 38 -26.71 -5.89 -0.96
N LEU A 39 -25.50 -5.32 -0.97
CA LEU A 39 -25.15 -4.15 -0.17
C LEU A 39 -25.98 -2.93 -0.55
N ALA A 40 -26.19 -2.66 -1.85
CA ALA A 40 -27.03 -1.55 -2.30
C ALA A 40 -28.50 -1.75 -1.87
N LEU A 41 -29.05 -2.96 -2.03
CA LEU A 41 -30.40 -3.32 -1.57
C LEU A 41 -30.55 -3.15 -0.05
N SER A 42 -29.61 -3.68 0.73
CA SER A 42 -29.61 -3.57 2.20
C SER A 42 -29.45 -2.12 2.69
N PHE A 43 -28.62 -1.33 2.00
CA PHE A 43 -28.41 0.08 2.29
C PHE A 43 -29.66 0.93 1.98
N ASN A 44 -30.24 0.75 0.79
CA ASN A 44 -31.44 1.46 0.37
C ASN A 44 -32.63 1.10 1.27
N LYS A 45 -32.78 -0.19 1.63
CA LYS A 45 -33.78 -0.60 2.64
C LYS A 45 -33.54 0.04 4.01
N SER A 46 -32.30 0.10 4.48
CA SER A 46 -31.97 0.75 5.77
C SER A 46 -32.18 2.29 5.73
N ILE A 47 -32.18 2.87 4.53
CA ILE A 47 -32.62 4.24 4.25
C ILE A 47 -34.15 4.34 4.38
N ASP A 48 -34.90 3.48 3.70
CA ASP A 48 -36.37 3.47 3.67
C ASP A 48 -36.96 3.19 5.07
N ASP A 49 -36.34 2.28 5.82
CA ASP A 49 -36.67 1.92 7.21
C ASP A 49 -36.29 3.05 8.22
N GLY A 50 -35.70 4.16 7.77
CA GLY A 50 -35.36 5.33 8.61
C GLY A 50 -34.16 5.16 9.54
N LEU A 51 -33.42 4.05 9.43
CA LEU A 51 -32.35 3.65 10.34
C LEU A 51 -31.19 4.67 10.39
N PHE A 52 -30.78 5.18 9.23
CA PHE A 52 -29.67 6.14 9.12
C PHE A 52 -30.02 7.54 9.67
N PRO A 53 -31.19 8.14 9.36
CA PRO A 53 -31.66 9.33 10.05
C PRO A 53 -31.58 9.22 11.57
N ASP A 54 -32.01 8.12 12.17
CA ASP A 54 -32.01 7.97 13.63
C ASP A 54 -30.61 7.76 14.21
N LEU A 55 -29.72 7.04 13.50
CA LEU A 55 -28.30 6.92 13.84
C LEU A 55 -27.51 8.25 13.73
N MET A 56 -27.97 9.19 12.89
CA MET A 56 -27.29 10.47 12.67
C MET A 56 -27.92 11.67 13.40
N LYS A 57 -29.16 11.56 13.93
CA LYS A 57 -29.85 12.68 14.62
C LYS A 57 -29.24 13.06 15.95
N CYS A 58 -28.86 12.11 16.80
CA CYS A 58 -28.46 12.41 18.18
C CYS A 58 -27.29 11.55 18.66
N SER A 59 -26.23 12.19 19.14
CA SER A 59 -25.06 11.52 19.72
C SER A 59 -25.04 11.65 21.23
N LYS A 60 -24.71 10.55 21.92
CA LYS A 60 -24.54 10.43 23.37
C LYS A 60 -23.30 9.60 23.64
N VAL A 61 -22.54 9.97 24.66
CA VAL A 61 -21.33 9.24 25.08
C VAL A 61 -21.57 8.61 26.45
N HIS A 62 -21.21 7.33 26.59
CA HIS A 62 -21.21 6.63 27.86
C HIS A 62 -19.78 6.49 28.39
N VAL A 63 -19.52 6.98 29.61
CA VAL A 63 -18.21 6.88 30.28
C VAL A 63 -18.43 6.51 31.73
N ASN A 64 -17.77 5.43 32.19
CA ASN A 64 -17.75 4.99 33.59
C ASN A 64 -19.15 4.89 34.26
N GLY A 65 -20.14 4.34 33.56
CA GLY A 65 -21.52 4.21 34.08
C GLY A 65 -22.39 5.47 33.91
N THR A 66 -21.83 6.58 33.43
CA THR A 66 -22.55 7.85 33.23
C THR A 66 -22.78 8.14 31.75
N ASN A 67 -23.95 8.70 31.42
CA ASN A 67 -24.30 9.13 30.06
C ASN A 67 -24.20 10.65 29.95
N SER A 68 -23.67 11.15 28.84
CA SER A 68 -23.79 12.57 28.48
C SER A 68 -25.25 12.93 28.18
N GLN A 69 -25.57 14.23 28.23
CA GLN A 69 -26.74 14.73 27.51
C GLN A 69 -26.57 14.47 26.00
N GLY A 70 -27.68 14.31 25.29
CA GLY A 70 -27.66 14.09 23.85
C GLY A 70 -27.49 15.39 23.09
N SER A 71 -26.53 15.44 22.17
CA SER A 71 -26.41 16.54 21.22
C SER A 71 -27.12 16.16 19.92
N GLU A 72 -27.93 17.07 19.39
CA GLU A 72 -28.38 16.98 18.00
C GLU A 72 -27.16 17.07 17.07
N MET A 73 -27.11 16.22 16.05
CA MET A 73 -26.10 16.24 14.99
C MET A 73 -26.77 16.60 13.67
N LYS A 74 -26.47 17.80 13.15
CA LYS A 74 -27.07 18.32 11.91
C LYS A 74 -26.31 17.90 10.65
N MET A 75 -25.03 17.58 10.78
CA MET A 75 -24.16 17.11 9.69
C MET A 75 -23.09 16.16 10.23
N GLY A 76 -22.70 15.19 9.40
CA GLY A 76 -21.64 14.23 9.71
C GLY A 76 -22.11 13.00 10.50
N VAL A 77 -21.14 12.14 10.82
CA VAL A 77 -21.33 10.85 11.52
C VAL A 77 -20.52 10.84 12.82
N SER A 78 -21.02 10.15 13.85
CA SER A 78 -20.29 10.02 15.11
C SER A 78 -18.96 9.29 14.89
N GLN A 79 -17.86 9.89 15.36
CA GLN A 79 -16.55 9.23 15.32
C GLN A 79 -16.55 7.97 16.21
N GLY A 80 -15.89 6.91 15.75
CA GLY A 80 -15.95 5.59 16.37
C GLY A 80 -17.19 4.75 16.00
N SER A 81 -18.15 5.30 15.23
CA SER A 81 -19.21 4.48 14.65
C SER A 81 -18.68 3.54 13.57
N ILE A 82 -19.16 2.30 13.57
CA ILE A 82 -18.77 1.26 12.60
C ILE A 82 -19.19 1.65 11.17
N LEU A 83 -20.34 2.32 11.03
CA LEU A 83 -20.90 2.74 9.74
C LEU A 83 -20.29 4.05 9.21
N GLY A 84 -19.67 4.88 10.06
CA GLY A 84 -19.14 6.19 9.67
C GLY A 84 -18.15 6.14 8.49
N PRO A 85 -17.13 5.26 8.50
CA PRO A 85 -16.21 5.10 7.37
C PRO A 85 -16.89 4.64 6.08
N PHE A 86 -17.90 3.76 6.17
CA PHE A 86 -18.67 3.31 5.00
C PHE A 86 -19.51 4.44 4.40
N LEU A 87 -20.26 5.16 5.23
CA LEU A 87 -21.05 6.32 4.81
C LEU A 87 -20.18 7.40 4.17
N PHE A 88 -18.98 7.64 4.71
CA PHE A 88 -18.02 8.56 4.12
C PHE A 88 -17.50 8.08 2.75
N MET A 89 -17.20 6.78 2.57
CA MET A 89 -16.81 6.25 1.27
C MET A 89 -17.93 6.38 0.23
N VAL A 90 -19.19 6.08 0.61
CA VAL A 90 -20.37 6.25 -0.25
C VAL A 90 -20.51 7.70 -0.71
N TYR A 91 -20.38 8.64 0.22
CA TYR A 91 -20.53 10.08 -0.02
C TYR A 91 -19.40 10.70 -0.86
N MET A 92 -18.20 10.11 -0.85
CA MET A 92 -17.07 10.56 -1.69
C MET A 92 -16.98 9.81 -3.04
N ASN A 93 -17.88 8.86 -3.32
CA ASN A 93 -17.71 7.88 -4.38
C ASN A 93 -17.85 8.46 -5.81
N ASP A 94 -18.55 9.58 -5.97
CA ASP A 94 -18.77 10.22 -7.28
C ASP A 94 -17.70 11.27 -7.65
N LEU A 95 -16.96 11.81 -6.66
CA LEU A 95 -15.88 12.78 -6.89
C LEU A 95 -14.86 12.35 -7.99
N PRO A 96 -14.45 11.07 -8.13
CA PRO A 96 -13.59 10.67 -9.24
C PRO A 96 -14.18 10.91 -10.64
N PHE A 97 -15.51 10.88 -10.79
CA PHE A 97 -16.19 11.10 -12.08
C PHE A 97 -16.27 12.56 -12.51
N VAL A 98 -15.82 13.49 -11.66
CA VAL A 98 -15.57 14.90 -12.03
C VAL A 98 -14.50 15.02 -13.14
N PHE A 99 -13.72 13.96 -13.38
CA PHE A 99 -12.70 13.89 -14.43
C PHE A 99 -12.96 12.73 -15.40
N GLU A 100 -12.92 13.00 -16.71
CA GLU A 100 -13.01 11.95 -17.73
C GLU A 100 -11.72 11.10 -17.84
N ASN A 101 -10.55 11.73 -17.76
CA ASN A 101 -9.27 11.10 -18.12
C ASN A 101 -8.05 11.57 -17.30
N GLN A 102 -8.05 12.82 -16.80
CA GLN A 102 -6.96 13.41 -16.02
C GLN A 102 -7.52 14.46 -15.04
N PRO A 103 -6.90 14.66 -13.86
CA PRO A 103 -5.78 13.91 -13.27
C PRO A 103 -6.14 12.46 -12.92
N ARG A 104 -5.14 11.64 -12.60
CA ARG A 104 -5.40 10.42 -11.83
C ARG A 104 -5.67 10.82 -10.38
N MET A 105 -6.86 10.53 -9.88
CA MET A 105 -7.18 10.69 -8.46
C MET A 105 -6.78 9.45 -7.65
N VAL A 106 -6.35 9.68 -6.41
CA VAL A 106 -6.22 8.65 -5.37
C VAL A 106 -6.96 9.16 -4.14
N LEU A 107 -7.87 8.35 -3.62
CA LEU A 107 -8.65 8.61 -2.41
C LEU A 107 -8.23 7.61 -1.33
N PHE A 108 -8.02 8.10 -0.11
CA PHE A 108 -7.79 7.26 1.07
C PHE A 108 -8.41 7.93 2.30
N ALA A 109 -9.59 7.46 2.72
CA ALA A 109 -10.44 8.21 3.66
C ALA A 109 -10.54 9.69 3.23
N ASN A 110 -10.32 10.64 4.13
CA ASN A 110 -10.36 12.07 3.85
C ASN A 110 -9.17 12.61 3.03
N ASP A 111 -8.14 11.80 2.76
CA ASP A 111 -6.95 12.25 2.05
C ASP A 111 -7.12 12.05 0.54
N ILE A 112 -6.94 13.13 -0.21
CA ILE A 112 -7.15 13.19 -1.66
C ILE A 112 -5.85 13.61 -2.32
N SER A 113 -5.42 12.86 -3.33
CA SER A 113 -4.24 13.17 -4.13
C SER A 113 -4.56 13.19 -5.61
N LEU A 114 -4.26 14.32 -6.25
CA LEU A 114 -4.40 14.53 -7.69
C LEU A 114 -3.04 14.39 -8.36
N ILE A 115 -2.87 13.36 -9.18
CA ILE A 115 -1.62 13.05 -9.85
C ILE A 115 -1.71 13.52 -11.31
N PHE A 116 -0.91 14.53 -11.64
CA PHE A 116 -0.86 15.16 -12.96
C PHE A 116 0.40 14.73 -13.73
N ARG A 117 0.25 14.40 -15.02
CA ARG A 117 1.38 14.36 -15.95
C ARG A 117 1.53 15.72 -16.62
N VAL A 118 2.53 16.49 -16.23
CA VAL A 118 2.79 17.83 -16.78
C VAL A 118 4.01 17.80 -17.71
N ASN A 119 3.97 18.53 -18.82
CA ASN A 119 5.13 18.74 -19.68
C ASN A 119 6.12 19.68 -18.96
N GLN A 120 7.38 19.25 -18.79
CA GLN A 120 8.42 20.07 -18.16
C GLN A 120 8.58 21.45 -18.83
N ARG A 121 8.40 21.54 -20.15
CA ARG A 121 8.50 22.80 -20.92
C ARG A 121 7.24 23.67 -20.87
N SER A 122 6.18 23.25 -20.20
CA SER A 122 4.98 24.10 -20.03
C SER A 122 5.31 25.31 -19.18
N SER A 123 4.95 26.50 -19.65
CA SER A 123 5.02 27.76 -18.91
C SER A 123 3.79 28.03 -18.06
N ASN A 124 2.77 27.17 -18.08
CA ASN A 124 1.59 27.28 -17.25
C ASN A 124 1.08 25.93 -16.74
N PHE A 125 0.29 26.01 -15.67
CA PHE A 125 -0.40 24.88 -15.03
C PHE A 125 -1.93 24.98 -15.22
N ASN A 126 -2.40 25.51 -16.35
CA ASN A 126 -3.82 25.78 -16.60
C ASN A 126 -4.70 24.52 -16.42
N ASN A 127 -4.23 23.36 -16.89
CA ASN A 127 -4.94 22.09 -16.70
C ASN A 127 -5.02 21.66 -15.21
N VAL A 128 -3.96 21.94 -14.42
CA VAL A 128 -3.93 21.65 -12.98
C VAL A 128 -4.94 22.54 -12.25
N ASN A 129 -4.88 23.85 -12.50
CA ASN A 129 -5.78 24.84 -11.88
C ASN A 129 -7.24 24.61 -12.29
N ARG A 130 -7.52 24.25 -13.56
CA ARG A 130 -8.86 23.84 -14.00
C ARG A 130 -9.36 22.61 -13.25
N SER A 131 -8.52 21.58 -13.07
CA SER A 131 -8.91 20.39 -12.32
C SER A 131 -9.14 20.67 -10.83
N ILE A 132 -8.33 21.53 -10.21
CA ILE A 132 -8.52 21.95 -8.81
C ILE A 132 -9.84 22.72 -8.66
N CYS A 133 -10.16 23.63 -9.59
CA CYS A 133 -11.44 24.34 -9.63
C CYS A 133 -12.65 23.38 -9.70
N LEU A 134 -12.57 22.33 -10.50
CA LEU A 134 -13.63 21.31 -10.56
C LEU A 134 -13.80 20.57 -9.21
N VAL A 135 -12.70 20.25 -8.50
CA VAL A 135 -12.78 19.65 -7.15
C VAL A 135 -13.33 20.64 -6.13
N GLN A 136 -12.91 21.90 -6.15
CA GLN A 136 -13.45 22.95 -5.27
C GLN A 136 -14.97 23.09 -5.45
N ASN A 137 -15.45 23.07 -6.70
CA ASN A 137 -16.88 23.16 -7.00
C ASN A 137 -17.62 21.92 -6.49
N TRP A 138 -17.11 20.71 -6.71
CA TRP A 138 -17.72 19.48 -6.17
C TRP A 138 -17.76 19.49 -4.64
N PHE A 139 -16.68 19.92 -3.97
CA PHE A 139 -16.63 20.10 -2.51
C PHE A 139 -17.69 21.09 -2.02
N THR A 140 -17.80 22.23 -2.69
CA THR A 140 -18.77 23.29 -2.35
C THR A 140 -20.21 22.81 -2.51
N ILE A 141 -20.54 22.15 -3.63
CA ILE A 141 -21.88 21.59 -3.90
C ILE A 141 -22.26 20.55 -2.84
N ASN A 142 -21.31 19.73 -2.40
CA ASN A 142 -21.56 18.70 -1.39
C ASN A 142 -21.54 19.21 0.06
N ASN A 143 -21.26 20.51 0.30
CA ASN A 143 -21.07 21.10 1.64
C ASN A 143 -19.82 20.59 2.40
N LEU A 144 -18.75 20.26 1.68
CA LEU A 144 -17.44 19.93 2.25
C LEU A 144 -16.46 21.10 2.21
N ALA A 145 -15.68 21.26 3.28
CA ALA A 145 -14.58 22.23 3.34
C ALA A 145 -13.23 21.59 2.99
N LEU A 146 -12.50 22.19 2.04
CA LEU A 146 -11.11 21.83 1.75
C LEU A 146 -10.16 22.46 2.78
N ASN A 147 -9.22 21.67 3.31
CA ASN A 147 -8.22 22.16 4.25
C ASN A 147 -7.01 22.75 3.51
N GLU A 148 -7.13 23.99 3.05
CA GLU A 148 -6.09 24.76 2.34
C GLU A 148 -4.72 24.68 2.99
N LYS A 149 -4.66 24.75 4.34
CA LYS A 149 -3.39 24.70 5.09
C LYS A 149 -2.68 23.35 4.99
N LYS A 150 -3.43 22.26 4.86
CA LYS A 150 -2.92 20.89 4.66
C LYS A 150 -2.73 20.53 3.18
N THR A 151 -3.43 21.18 2.25
CA THR A 151 -3.24 20.97 0.81
C THR A 151 -1.90 21.55 0.36
N LYS A 152 -1.05 20.72 -0.24
CA LYS A 152 0.30 21.09 -0.70
C LYS A 152 0.57 20.53 -2.09
N CYS A 153 1.48 21.15 -2.83
CA CYS A 153 1.93 20.65 -4.12
C CYS A 153 3.35 20.08 -4.02
N ILE A 154 3.60 18.91 -4.62
CA ILE A 154 4.95 18.34 -4.76
C ILE A 154 5.24 18.06 -6.24
N LYS A 155 6.37 18.56 -6.73
CA LYS A 155 6.77 18.49 -8.15
C LYS A 155 7.86 17.44 -8.33
N PHE A 156 7.49 16.24 -8.74
CA PHE A 156 8.45 15.17 -9.01
C PHE A 156 9.22 15.43 -10.32
N SER A 157 10.55 15.43 -10.26
CA SER A 157 11.42 15.66 -11.43
C SER A 157 12.76 14.95 -11.31
N LEU A 158 13.20 14.30 -12.39
CA LEU A 158 14.56 13.78 -12.53
C LEU A 158 15.54 14.83 -13.06
N SER A 159 15.03 15.95 -13.60
CA SER A 159 15.86 17.02 -14.15
C SER A 159 16.38 17.92 -13.04
N LYS A 160 17.65 18.33 -13.14
CA LYS A 160 18.27 19.34 -12.26
C LYS A 160 17.87 20.78 -12.62
N VAL A 161 17.19 20.98 -13.75
CA VAL A 161 16.79 22.32 -14.21
C VAL A 161 15.62 22.82 -13.35
N HIS A 162 15.80 23.98 -12.73
CA HIS A 162 14.69 24.74 -12.13
C HIS A 162 13.79 25.24 -13.27
N ASN A 163 12.67 24.55 -13.49
CA ASN A 163 11.66 24.97 -14.46
C ASN A 163 10.59 25.81 -13.77
N ASN A 164 10.60 27.10 -14.13
CA ASN A 164 9.57 28.15 -14.08
C ASN A 164 8.62 28.19 -12.86
N ASP A 165 8.48 29.39 -12.30
CA ASP A 165 7.36 29.74 -11.43
C ASP A 165 6.05 29.51 -12.20
N CYS A 166 5.30 28.51 -11.75
CA CYS A 166 4.00 28.14 -12.30
C CYS A 166 3.07 27.94 -11.12
N ASP A 167 2.13 28.86 -10.98
CA ASP A 167 1.34 28.96 -9.77
C ASP A 167 0.16 27.99 -9.82
N VAL A 168 0.04 27.22 -8.74
CA VAL A 168 -1.15 26.41 -8.47
C VAL A 168 -2.01 27.18 -7.47
N VAL A 169 -3.28 27.38 -7.79
CA VAL A 169 -4.18 28.24 -7.00
C VAL A 169 -5.34 27.42 -6.44
N LEU A 170 -5.63 27.59 -5.16
CA LEU A 170 -6.77 27.02 -4.44
C LEU A 170 -7.46 28.16 -3.67
N ASN A 171 -8.77 28.35 -3.86
CA ASN A 171 -9.56 29.42 -3.24
C ASN A 171 -8.91 30.82 -3.35
N GLY A 172 -8.29 31.12 -4.50
CA GLY A 172 -7.57 32.37 -4.77
C GLY A 172 -6.17 32.49 -4.13
N GLN A 173 -5.76 31.54 -3.27
CA GLN A 173 -4.44 31.48 -2.66
C GLN A 173 -3.49 30.58 -3.45
N LYS A 174 -2.22 30.98 -3.54
CA LYS A 174 -1.16 30.16 -4.14
C LYS A 174 -0.79 29.01 -3.21
N LEU A 175 -0.88 27.77 -3.71
CA LEU A 175 -0.45 26.59 -2.98
C LEU A 175 1.07 26.53 -2.85
N GLU A 176 1.53 26.11 -1.68
CA GLU A 176 2.94 25.90 -1.38
C GLU A 176 3.50 24.69 -2.12
N PHE A 177 4.64 24.88 -2.79
CA PHE A 177 5.43 23.79 -3.35
C PHE A 177 6.44 23.27 -2.33
N ILE A 178 6.21 22.04 -1.85
CA ILE A 178 7.05 21.37 -0.86
C ILE A 178 8.02 20.38 -1.51
N ASN A 179 9.19 20.20 -0.89
CA ASN A 179 10.24 19.30 -1.38
C ASN A 179 10.10 17.86 -0.85
N GLU A 180 9.38 17.69 0.26
CA GLU A 180 9.09 16.41 0.89
C GLU A 180 7.67 16.42 1.48
N THR A 181 7.01 15.26 1.50
CA THR A 181 5.68 15.09 2.12
C THR A 181 5.49 13.68 2.66
N VAL A 182 4.61 13.50 3.65
CA VAL A 182 4.18 12.16 4.09
C VAL A 182 2.93 11.76 3.33
N PHE A 183 2.99 10.64 2.62
CA PHE A 183 1.88 10.04 1.88
C PHE A 183 1.69 8.60 2.36
N LEU A 184 0.54 8.32 2.99
CA LEU A 184 0.17 7.00 3.53
C LEU A 184 1.28 6.37 4.41
N GLY A 185 1.93 7.19 5.26
CA GLY A 185 2.99 6.76 6.17
C GLY A 185 4.41 6.69 5.57
N ILE A 186 4.58 6.97 4.27
CA ILE A 186 5.89 7.03 3.58
C ILE A 186 6.28 8.48 3.30
N THR A 187 7.53 8.86 3.57
CA THR A 187 8.03 10.20 3.22
C THR A 187 8.55 10.24 1.77
N LEU A 188 7.85 10.96 0.89
CA LEU A 188 8.22 11.14 -0.51
C LEU A 188 9.01 12.44 -0.70
N ASP A 189 10.19 12.37 -1.32
CA ASP A 189 10.94 13.53 -1.80
C ASP A 189 10.71 13.78 -3.30
N THR A 190 10.93 15.01 -3.77
CA THR A 190 10.77 15.41 -5.19
C THR A 190 11.57 14.57 -6.20
N ARG A 191 12.54 13.78 -5.76
CA ARG A 191 13.38 12.91 -6.60
C ARG A 191 13.22 11.42 -6.30
N LEU A 192 12.32 11.03 -5.40
CA LEU A 192 12.06 9.65 -4.96
C LEU A 192 13.36 8.90 -4.61
N GLN A 193 14.28 9.58 -3.90
CA GLN A 193 15.53 9.02 -3.40
C GLN A 193 15.39 8.33 -2.04
N TRP A 194 14.22 8.47 -1.38
CA TRP A 194 13.86 7.85 -0.11
C TRP A 194 14.70 8.26 1.10
N ARG A 195 15.63 9.22 0.96
CA ARG A 195 16.49 9.64 2.08
C ARG A 195 15.68 10.19 3.28
N PRO A 196 14.68 11.09 3.09
CA PRO A 196 13.87 11.55 4.22
C PRO A 196 13.08 10.42 4.88
N HIS A 197 12.57 9.46 4.10
CA HIS A 197 11.88 8.27 4.62
C HIS A 197 12.82 7.40 5.46
N ILE A 198 14.02 7.08 4.96
CA ILE A 198 15.00 6.29 5.70
C ILE A 198 15.43 7.00 7.00
N LYS A 199 15.52 8.33 7.00
CA LYS A 199 15.78 9.12 8.22
C LYS A 199 14.63 9.00 9.22
N ALA A 200 13.40 9.34 8.84
CA ALA A 200 12.23 9.27 9.71
C ALA A 200 11.94 7.83 10.20
N LEU A 201 12.15 6.83 9.35
CA LEU A 201 12.07 5.42 9.71
C LEU A 201 13.17 5.02 10.71
N SER A 202 14.39 5.53 10.54
CA SER A 202 15.49 5.29 11.50
C SER A 202 15.18 5.87 12.87
N GLU A 203 14.61 7.08 12.93
CA GLU A 203 14.17 7.73 14.17
C GLU A 203 13.06 6.92 14.85
N ARG A 204 12.01 6.53 14.13
CA ARG A 204 10.91 5.69 14.64
C ARG A 204 11.36 4.31 15.13
N LEU A 205 12.30 3.66 14.43
CA LEU A 205 12.86 2.37 14.85
C LEU A 205 13.82 2.51 16.04
N SER A 206 14.48 3.66 16.21
CA SER A 206 15.36 3.94 17.35
C SER A 206 14.57 4.23 18.63
N SER A 207 13.33 4.73 18.52
CA SER A 207 12.44 4.93 19.67
C SER A 207 11.78 3.65 20.20
N VAL A 208 11.92 2.50 19.51
CA VAL A 208 11.38 1.22 20.01
C VAL A 208 12.30 0.68 21.10
N ALA A 209 11.87 0.79 22.36
CA ALA A 209 12.56 0.26 23.52
C ALA A 209 12.30 -1.24 23.72
N PHE A 210 13.32 -1.98 24.12
CA PHE A 210 13.26 -3.41 24.45
C PHE A 210 13.67 -3.66 25.91
N GLU A 211 13.34 -2.73 26.80
CA GLU A 211 13.81 -2.77 28.19
C GLU A 211 13.16 -3.89 29.00
N VAL A 212 14.00 -4.55 29.81
CA VAL A 212 13.70 -5.46 30.95
C VAL A 212 12.41 -6.30 30.87
N THR A 213 12.11 -6.84 29.69
CA THR A 213 11.08 -7.88 29.48
C THR A 213 11.73 -9.25 29.32
N ASP A 214 10.96 -10.32 29.49
CA ASP A 214 11.43 -11.67 29.15
C ASP A 214 11.60 -11.83 27.64
N GLU A 215 12.38 -12.84 27.21
CA GLU A 215 12.71 -13.05 25.80
C GLU A 215 11.47 -13.23 24.90
N LYS A 216 10.39 -13.86 25.40
CA LYS A 216 9.18 -14.10 24.61
C LYS A 216 8.41 -12.80 24.40
N THR A 217 8.22 -12.02 25.46
CA THR A 217 7.57 -10.71 25.39
C THR A 217 8.38 -9.72 24.54
N ALA A 218 9.70 -9.66 24.73
CA ALA A 218 10.58 -8.82 23.92
C ALA A 218 10.58 -9.24 22.43
N ARG A 219 10.47 -10.54 22.13
CA ARG A 219 10.28 -11.05 20.76
C ARG A 219 8.90 -10.71 20.19
N LEU A 220 7.85 -10.69 21.00
CA LEU A 220 6.51 -10.27 20.56
C LEU A 220 6.52 -8.79 20.15
N HIS A 221 7.04 -7.90 21.01
CA HIS A 221 7.24 -6.47 20.70
C HIS A 221 8.12 -6.25 19.46
N TYR A 222 9.16 -7.07 19.27
CA TYR A 222 9.95 -7.02 18.05
C TYR A 222 9.10 -7.26 16.80
N PHE A 223 8.12 -8.16 16.83
CA PHE A 223 7.28 -8.43 15.67
C PHE A 223 6.12 -7.43 15.52
N SER A 224 5.44 -7.04 16.60
CA SER A 224 4.32 -6.10 16.54
C SER A 224 4.75 -4.67 16.19
N ASP A 225 5.89 -4.24 16.73
CA ASP A 225 6.29 -2.83 16.72
C ASP A 225 7.44 -2.63 15.73
N PHE A 226 8.62 -3.19 16.02
CA PHE A 226 9.83 -2.94 15.22
C PHE A 226 9.75 -3.53 13.81
N HIS A 227 9.40 -4.81 13.70
CA HIS A 227 9.35 -5.52 12.43
C HIS A 227 8.28 -4.94 11.52
N ASN A 228 7.07 -4.73 12.05
CA ASN A 228 5.94 -4.12 11.35
C ASN A 228 6.32 -2.75 10.75
N ILE A 229 6.90 -1.85 11.57
CA ILE A 229 7.42 -0.55 11.10
C ILE A 229 8.52 -0.73 10.04
N MET A 230 9.43 -1.70 10.22
CA MET A 230 10.52 -2.00 9.29
C MET A 230 10.07 -2.70 7.99
N SER A 231 8.94 -3.41 7.97
CA SER A 231 8.43 -4.11 6.78
C SER A 231 7.43 -3.28 5.97
N HIS A 232 6.80 -2.27 6.59
CA HIS A 232 5.81 -1.40 5.95
C HIS A 232 6.34 -0.80 4.63
N ASP A 233 5.71 -1.17 3.52
CA ASP A 233 6.09 -0.78 2.15
C ASP A 233 7.57 -0.97 1.78
N ILE A 234 8.25 -1.95 2.39
CA ILE A 234 9.66 -2.27 2.10
C ILE A 234 9.90 -2.58 0.60
N LEU A 235 8.85 -2.97 -0.14
CA LEU A 235 8.91 -3.08 -1.60
C LEU A 235 9.33 -1.77 -2.30
N LEU A 236 8.89 -0.62 -1.82
CA LEU A 236 9.14 0.68 -2.45
C LEU A 236 10.52 1.23 -2.10
N TRP A 237 10.85 1.30 -0.81
CA TRP A 237 12.09 1.90 -0.31
C TRP A 237 13.22 0.88 -0.08
N GLY A 238 12.98 -0.43 -0.24
CA GLY A 238 13.95 -1.52 0.00
C GLY A 238 15.21 -1.52 -0.88
N ARG A 239 15.28 -0.60 -1.86
CA ARG A 239 16.46 -0.34 -2.70
C ARG A 239 17.16 1.00 -2.41
N ALA A 240 16.74 1.74 -1.38
CA ALA A 240 17.32 3.02 -1.00
C ALA A 240 18.83 2.89 -0.70
N ALA A 241 19.61 3.89 -1.10
CA ALA A 241 21.07 3.87 -0.96
C ALA A 241 21.53 3.75 0.51
N GLU A 242 20.75 4.31 1.43
CA GLU A 242 21.07 4.41 2.87
C GLU A 242 20.47 3.27 3.72
N ILE A 243 19.77 2.30 3.11
CA ILE A 243 19.05 1.21 3.82
C ILE A 243 19.91 0.37 4.78
N LYS A 244 21.24 0.49 4.70
CA LYS A 244 22.19 -0.08 5.67
C LYS A 244 21.94 0.41 7.10
N SER A 245 21.44 1.64 7.31
CA SER A 245 21.09 2.17 8.63
C SER A 245 20.00 1.32 9.30
N ILE A 246 18.92 1.05 8.57
CA ILE A 246 17.79 0.22 9.02
C ILE A 246 18.26 -1.18 9.43
N PHE A 247 19.17 -1.79 8.66
CA PHE A 247 19.73 -3.08 9.04
C PHE A 247 20.68 -3.01 10.25
N ILE A 248 21.35 -1.87 10.50
CA ILE A 248 22.12 -1.64 11.73
C ILE A 248 21.17 -1.58 12.93
N LEU A 249 20.06 -0.84 12.84
CA LEU A 249 19.02 -0.77 13.87
C LEU A 249 18.42 -2.15 14.16
N GLN A 250 18.07 -2.94 13.14
CA GLN A 250 17.58 -4.31 13.35
C GLN A 250 18.59 -5.16 14.14
N LYS A 251 19.89 -5.05 13.83
CA LYS A 251 20.96 -5.73 14.58
C LYS A 251 21.20 -5.16 15.97
N GLN A 252 20.76 -3.94 16.28
CA GLN A 252 20.81 -3.37 17.63
C GLN A 252 19.61 -3.87 18.46
N ALA A 253 18.40 -3.83 17.90
CA ALA A 253 17.20 -4.44 18.49
C ALA A 253 17.43 -5.91 18.90
N ILE A 254 17.91 -6.74 17.97
CA ILE A 254 18.23 -8.16 18.27
C ILE A 254 19.35 -8.31 19.32
N ARG A 255 20.26 -7.35 19.48
CA ARG A 255 21.24 -7.41 20.59
C ARG A 255 20.64 -7.02 21.93
N ALA A 256 19.71 -6.06 21.96
CA ALA A 256 19.01 -5.66 23.18
C ALA A 256 18.16 -6.82 23.72
N ILE A 257 17.27 -7.36 22.89
CA ILE A 257 16.34 -8.46 23.22
C ILE A 257 17.09 -9.67 23.81
N TYR A 258 18.14 -10.13 23.12
CA TYR A 258 18.89 -11.33 23.50
C TYR A 258 20.15 -11.03 24.35
N LYS A 259 20.26 -9.82 24.91
CA LYS A 259 21.37 -9.36 25.80
C LYS A 259 22.77 -9.70 25.27
N LEU A 260 23.00 -9.47 23.97
CA LEU A 260 24.22 -9.88 23.27
C LEU A 260 25.27 -8.76 23.20
N SER A 261 26.53 -9.13 23.44
CA SER A 261 27.69 -8.24 23.25
C SER A 261 27.73 -7.59 21.86
N HIS A 262 28.08 -6.30 21.83
CA HIS A 262 28.19 -5.49 20.62
C HIS A 262 29.07 -6.14 19.54
N ARG A 263 30.16 -6.82 19.94
CA ARG A 263 31.10 -7.49 19.02
C ARG A 263 30.62 -8.85 18.50
N LYS A 264 29.57 -9.46 19.08
CA LYS A 264 29.06 -10.77 18.64
C LYS A 264 28.51 -10.69 17.22
N SER A 265 28.93 -11.62 16.36
CA SER A 265 28.41 -11.76 15.00
C SER A 265 27.02 -12.40 15.02
N LEU A 266 26.02 -11.70 14.47
CA LEU A 266 24.64 -12.17 14.43
C LEU A 266 24.34 -13.13 13.27
N ARG A 267 25.26 -13.36 12.31
CA ARG A 267 24.94 -14.11 11.07
C ARG A 267 24.52 -15.56 11.33
N LYS A 268 25.14 -16.24 12.30
CA LYS A 268 24.67 -17.56 12.76
C LYS A 268 23.42 -17.42 13.65
N PHE A 269 23.39 -16.37 14.49
CA PHE A 269 22.32 -16.15 15.46
C PHE A 269 20.94 -15.93 14.83
N PHE A 270 20.83 -15.15 13.74
CA PHE A 270 19.58 -14.98 12.97
C PHE A 270 18.96 -16.33 12.54
N LYS A 271 19.79 -17.33 12.22
CA LYS A 271 19.35 -18.69 11.86
C LYS A 271 18.85 -19.50 13.06
N THR A 272 19.42 -19.24 14.24
CA THR A 272 19.03 -19.89 15.51
C THR A 272 17.70 -19.37 16.01
N ILE A 273 17.49 -18.05 15.93
CA ILE A 273 16.25 -17.40 16.40
C ILE A 273 15.14 -17.36 15.35
N ASP A 274 15.36 -17.91 14.16
CA ASP A 274 14.41 -17.90 13.03
C ASP A 274 13.79 -16.51 12.77
N ILE A 275 14.66 -15.50 12.58
CA ILE A 275 14.26 -14.14 12.20
C ILE A 275 14.92 -13.77 10.88
N LEU A 276 14.11 -13.31 9.92
CA LEU A 276 14.59 -12.77 8.66
C LEU A 276 15.43 -11.50 8.92
N THR A 277 16.65 -11.48 8.39
CA THR A 277 17.41 -10.24 8.25
C THR A 277 16.63 -9.26 7.37
N MET A 278 16.79 -7.95 7.53
CA MET A 278 16.09 -6.95 6.70
C MET A 278 16.27 -7.22 5.17
N PRO A 279 17.47 -7.57 4.66
CA PRO A 279 17.61 -8.00 3.26
C PRO A 279 16.81 -9.26 2.89
N CYS A 280 16.71 -10.24 3.79
CA CYS A 280 15.85 -11.41 3.60
C CYS A 280 14.36 -11.04 3.64
N GLN A 281 13.92 -10.12 4.50
CA GLN A 281 12.54 -9.62 4.49
C GLN A 281 12.22 -8.97 3.15
N PHE A 282 13.10 -8.10 2.66
CA PHE A 282 12.90 -7.46 1.36
C PHE A 282 12.88 -8.48 0.20
N ILE A 283 13.70 -9.54 0.24
CA ILE A 283 13.62 -10.65 -0.74
C ILE A 283 12.29 -11.40 -0.61
N TYR A 284 11.85 -11.71 0.61
CA TYR A 284 10.58 -12.39 0.91
C TYR A 284 9.40 -11.62 0.30
N GLU A 285 9.25 -10.32 0.62
CA GLU A 285 8.17 -9.49 0.08
C GLU A 285 8.21 -9.42 -1.45
N ASN A 286 9.40 -9.34 -2.04
CA ASN A 286 9.56 -9.33 -3.50
C ASN A 286 9.08 -10.64 -4.16
N ILE A 287 9.33 -11.79 -3.52
CA ILE A 287 8.85 -13.09 -3.99
C ILE A 287 7.32 -13.18 -3.82
N MET A 288 6.79 -12.78 -2.66
CA MET A 288 5.35 -12.85 -2.37
C MET A 288 4.53 -11.91 -3.24
N TYR A 289 5.03 -10.70 -3.49
CA TYR A 289 4.40 -9.77 -4.43
C TYR A 289 4.25 -10.39 -5.82
N VAL A 290 5.30 -11.05 -6.33
CA VAL A 290 5.25 -11.71 -7.63
C VAL A 290 4.29 -12.91 -7.61
N ARG A 291 4.35 -13.78 -6.59
CA ARG A 291 3.42 -14.93 -6.45
C ARG A 291 1.96 -14.50 -6.45
N LYS A 292 1.62 -13.44 -5.68
CA LYS A 292 0.26 -12.91 -5.52
C LYS A 292 -0.22 -12.06 -6.70
N LYS A 293 0.68 -11.65 -7.60
CA LYS A 293 0.37 -10.83 -8.78
C LYS A 293 0.91 -11.43 -10.09
N LEU A 294 1.01 -12.75 -10.19
CA LEU A 294 1.52 -13.46 -11.37
C LEU A 294 0.87 -12.99 -12.70
N GLN A 295 -0.42 -12.68 -12.67
CA GLN A 295 -1.18 -12.16 -13.82
C GLN A 295 -0.65 -10.83 -14.40
N LEU A 296 0.15 -10.07 -13.64
CA LEU A 296 0.78 -8.83 -14.10
C LEU A 296 2.14 -9.05 -14.78
N PHE A 297 2.60 -10.30 -14.91
CA PHE A 297 3.91 -10.65 -15.45
C PHE A 297 3.78 -11.64 -16.61
N GLU A 298 4.30 -11.27 -17.77
CA GLU A 298 4.40 -12.14 -18.95
C GLU A 298 5.26 -13.39 -18.65
N GLN A 299 4.79 -14.56 -19.06
CA GLN A 299 5.56 -15.81 -18.98
C GLN A 299 6.31 -16.04 -20.30
N ARG A 300 7.45 -16.74 -20.24
CA ARG A 300 8.24 -17.04 -21.46
C ARG A 300 7.54 -17.98 -22.44
N SER A 301 6.54 -18.74 -21.97
CA SER A 301 5.63 -19.53 -22.80
C SER A 301 4.90 -18.70 -23.84
N ASP A 302 4.61 -17.43 -23.54
CA ASP A 302 3.60 -16.64 -24.24
C ASP A 302 4.12 -16.09 -25.59
N GLY A 303 5.41 -16.33 -25.92
CA GLY A 303 6.05 -15.82 -27.13
C GLY A 303 6.91 -16.81 -27.93
N ASN A 304 7.19 -18.03 -27.45
CA ASN A 304 8.04 -18.98 -28.20
C ASN A 304 7.77 -20.47 -27.90
N ASN A 305 7.55 -21.24 -28.97
CA ASN A 305 7.06 -22.62 -28.92
C ASN A 305 8.17 -23.70 -28.71
N PHE A 306 9.23 -23.38 -27.95
CA PHE A 306 10.38 -24.29 -27.76
C PHE A 306 10.39 -24.95 -26.37
N ASN A 307 10.34 -26.29 -26.33
CA ASN A 307 10.44 -27.08 -25.10
C ASN A 307 11.84 -26.98 -24.48
N THR A 308 11.96 -26.16 -23.43
CA THR A 308 13.11 -26.13 -22.51
C THR A 308 12.61 -25.96 -21.08
N SER A 309 13.43 -26.34 -20.09
CA SER A 309 13.16 -26.23 -18.65
C SER A 309 12.99 -24.78 -18.13
N ASP A 310 13.09 -23.79 -19.02
CA ASP A 310 13.04 -22.36 -18.73
C ASP A 310 11.68 -21.69 -19.05
N LYS A 311 10.67 -22.47 -19.48
CA LYS A 311 9.32 -22.00 -19.87
C LYS A 311 8.59 -21.23 -18.76
N ASN A 312 8.65 -21.72 -17.51
CA ASN A 312 7.88 -21.15 -16.38
C ASN A 312 8.53 -19.91 -15.76
N LYS A 313 9.66 -19.41 -16.30
CA LYS A 313 10.32 -18.19 -15.80
C LYS A 313 9.67 -16.94 -16.39
N LEU A 314 9.43 -15.95 -15.54
CA LEU A 314 8.84 -14.67 -15.92
C LEU A 314 9.80 -13.84 -16.79
N VAL A 315 9.25 -13.10 -17.75
CA VAL A 315 10.01 -12.26 -18.68
C VAL A 315 10.61 -11.04 -17.96
N ARG A 316 11.87 -10.73 -18.25
CA ARG A 316 12.56 -9.55 -17.72
C ARG A 316 12.29 -8.33 -18.61
N LEU A 317 11.21 -7.60 -18.34
CA LEU A 317 10.92 -6.33 -19.02
C LEU A 317 12.03 -5.29 -18.75
N SER A 318 12.74 -4.87 -19.80
CA SER A 318 13.85 -3.92 -19.74
C SER A 318 13.46 -2.58 -19.10
N LYS A 319 12.25 -2.09 -19.38
CA LYS A 319 11.62 -0.90 -18.77
C LYS A 319 11.51 -0.98 -17.24
N VAL A 320 11.47 -2.18 -16.68
CA VAL A 320 11.10 -2.46 -15.28
C VAL A 320 12.32 -2.92 -14.45
N GLN A 321 13.45 -3.25 -15.09
CA GLN A 321 14.64 -3.86 -14.49
C GLN A 321 15.25 -3.09 -13.28
N LYS A 322 15.08 -1.77 -13.22
CA LYS A 322 15.57 -0.92 -12.11
C LYS A 322 14.56 -0.73 -10.96
N SER A 323 13.30 -1.16 -11.12
CA SER A 323 12.26 -1.09 -10.08
C SER A 323 12.34 -2.25 -9.07
N PHE A 324 11.43 -2.30 -8.10
CA PHE A 324 11.24 -3.48 -7.26
C PHE A 324 10.64 -4.65 -8.05
N MET A 325 9.66 -4.43 -8.94
CA MET A 325 9.07 -5.49 -9.77
C MET A 325 10.13 -6.26 -10.59
N GLY A 326 11.11 -5.54 -11.15
CA GLY A 326 12.22 -6.14 -11.89
C GLY A 326 13.21 -6.93 -11.01
N LEU A 327 13.29 -6.61 -9.72
CA LEU A 327 14.02 -7.39 -8.72
C LEU A 327 13.18 -8.59 -8.24
N GLY A 328 11.87 -8.41 -8.02
CA GLY A 328 10.93 -9.48 -7.71
C GLY A 328 10.99 -10.62 -8.72
N VAL A 329 10.91 -10.30 -10.02
CA VAL A 329 11.08 -11.30 -11.10
C VAL A 329 12.44 -12.00 -11.02
N GLN A 330 13.53 -11.28 -10.70
CA GLN A 330 14.85 -11.92 -10.51
C GLN A 330 14.88 -12.83 -9.29
N CYS A 331 14.22 -12.45 -8.20
CA CYS A 331 14.17 -13.24 -6.97
C CYS A 331 13.28 -14.47 -7.11
N TYR A 332 12.13 -14.33 -7.79
CA TYR A 332 11.16 -15.39 -8.06
C TYR A 332 11.71 -16.44 -9.03
N ASN A 333 12.34 -16.01 -10.13
CA ASN A 333 12.92 -16.92 -11.13
C ASN A 333 14.12 -17.76 -10.64
N LYS A 334 14.57 -17.58 -9.38
CA LYS A 334 15.54 -18.46 -8.72
C LYS A 334 14.90 -19.63 -7.97
N ILE A 335 13.60 -19.60 -7.73
CA ILE A 335 12.88 -20.62 -6.97
C ILE A 335 12.70 -21.87 -7.86
N PRO A 336 13.11 -23.07 -7.40
CA PRO A 336 12.86 -24.33 -8.10
C PRO A 336 11.37 -24.60 -8.35
N THR A 337 11.06 -25.24 -9.48
CA THR A 337 9.67 -25.55 -9.89
C THR A 337 8.91 -26.35 -8.82
N ASN A 338 9.56 -27.33 -8.21
CA ASN A 338 8.96 -28.14 -7.13
C ASN A 338 8.54 -27.32 -5.89
N ILE A 339 9.08 -26.11 -5.70
CA ILE A 339 8.61 -25.17 -4.66
C ILE A 339 7.52 -24.24 -5.23
N LEU A 340 7.62 -23.81 -6.50
CA LEU A 340 6.60 -23.00 -7.17
C LEU A 340 5.22 -23.69 -7.22
N ASP A 341 5.21 -25.02 -7.34
CA ASP A 341 4.01 -25.86 -7.41
C ASP A 341 3.30 -26.03 -6.05
N PHE A 342 3.87 -25.51 -4.95
CA PHE A 342 3.24 -25.56 -3.63
C PHE A 342 1.97 -24.70 -3.53
N LYS A 343 1.06 -25.13 -2.66
CA LYS A 343 -0.08 -24.32 -2.18
C LYS A 343 0.43 -23.05 -1.48
N GLU A 344 -0.40 -22.02 -1.40
CA GLU A 344 0.02 -20.69 -0.95
C GLU A 344 0.63 -20.69 0.47
N SER A 345 0.00 -21.37 1.44
CA SER A 345 0.54 -21.50 2.82
C SER A 345 1.91 -22.18 2.87
N ASP A 346 2.06 -23.25 2.08
CA ASP A 346 3.25 -24.10 2.09
C ASP A 346 4.41 -23.40 1.37
N PHE A 347 4.07 -22.64 0.32
CA PHE A 347 4.98 -21.73 -0.39
C PHE A 347 5.48 -20.61 0.54
N GLU A 348 4.58 -19.87 1.19
CA GLU A 348 4.96 -18.80 2.14
C GLU A 348 5.89 -19.34 3.24
N THR A 349 5.55 -20.50 3.79
CA THR A 349 6.34 -21.18 4.84
C THR A 349 7.71 -21.63 4.32
N CYS A 350 7.80 -22.30 3.17
CA CYS A 350 9.07 -22.78 2.61
C CYS A 350 10.02 -21.61 2.25
N ILE A 351 9.48 -20.55 1.63
CA ILE A 351 10.26 -19.36 1.26
C ILE A 351 10.78 -18.63 2.52
N LYS A 352 9.93 -18.44 3.53
CA LYS A 352 10.34 -17.85 4.82
C LYS A 352 11.43 -18.67 5.50
N HIS A 353 11.23 -19.99 5.61
CA HIS A 353 12.18 -20.90 6.25
C HIS A 353 13.55 -20.88 5.54
N GLY A 354 13.58 -20.98 4.21
CA GLY A 354 14.84 -20.94 3.44
C GLY A 354 15.63 -19.66 3.63
N LEU A 355 14.95 -18.51 3.60
CA LEU A 355 15.57 -17.21 3.80
C LEU A 355 16.10 -17.04 5.23
N CYS A 356 15.42 -17.59 6.25
CA CYS A 356 15.94 -17.68 7.61
C CYS A 356 17.19 -18.57 7.71
N LYS A 357 17.16 -19.79 7.12
CA LYS A 357 18.30 -20.72 7.13
C LYS A 357 19.52 -20.17 6.38
N LYS A 358 19.33 -19.36 5.34
CA LYS A 358 20.44 -18.69 4.63
C LYS A 358 20.95 -17.43 5.35
N ALA A 359 20.05 -16.57 5.83
CA ALA A 359 20.33 -15.29 6.52
C ALA A 359 21.27 -14.35 5.73
N TYR A 360 20.86 -13.98 4.51
CA TYR A 360 21.62 -13.07 3.64
C TYR A 360 21.75 -11.67 4.25
N TYR A 361 22.91 -11.03 4.04
CA TYR A 361 23.17 -9.66 4.54
C TYR A 361 23.10 -8.60 3.44
N LYS A 362 22.95 -9.03 2.18
CA LYS A 362 22.70 -8.18 1.00
C LYS A 362 21.83 -8.97 0.01
N VAL A 363 20.98 -8.26 -0.73
CA VAL A 363 20.21 -8.86 -1.84
C VAL A 363 21.13 -9.46 -2.91
N THR A 364 22.29 -8.85 -3.14
CA THR A 364 23.32 -9.36 -4.07
C THR A 364 23.85 -10.73 -3.68
N ASP A 365 23.89 -11.05 -2.37
CA ASP A 365 24.39 -12.34 -1.90
C ASP A 365 23.40 -13.45 -2.29
N TYR A 366 22.10 -13.21 -2.11
CA TYR A 366 21.03 -14.10 -2.58
C TYR A 366 21.02 -14.25 -4.10
N LEU A 367 21.12 -13.16 -4.85
CA LEU A 367 21.12 -13.22 -6.33
C LEU A 367 22.31 -14.02 -6.88
N LYS A 368 23.47 -14.01 -6.19
CA LYS A 368 24.67 -14.78 -6.57
C LYS A 368 24.72 -16.22 -6.03
N ASP A 369 23.95 -16.58 -5.00
CA ASP A 369 23.94 -17.93 -4.44
C ASP A 369 23.19 -18.90 -5.35
N GLU A 370 23.89 -19.67 -6.18
CA GLU A 370 23.29 -20.65 -7.10
C GLU A 370 22.50 -21.74 -6.35
N ASN A 371 22.95 -22.07 -5.13
CA ASN A 371 22.33 -23.07 -4.26
C ASN A 371 21.35 -22.44 -3.25
N ALA A 372 20.74 -21.29 -3.58
CA ALA A 372 19.89 -20.52 -2.67
C ALA A 372 18.72 -21.33 -2.06
N TRP A 373 18.21 -22.32 -2.78
CA TRP A 373 17.06 -23.13 -2.39
C TRP A 373 17.39 -24.61 -2.11
N GLN A 374 18.67 -24.98 -2.12
CA GLN A 374 19.12 -26.34 -1.85
C GLN A 374 18.91 -26.69 -0.36
N TYR A 375 18.32 -27.86 -0.09
CA TYR A 375 17.99 -28.36 1.26
C TYR A 375 17.07 -27.45 2.10
N VAL A 376 16.26 -26.61 1.45
CA VAL A 376 15.40 -25.63 2.16
C VAL A 376 14.10 -26.24 2.70
N CYS A 377 13.51 -27.20 2.02
CA CYS A 377 12.26 -27.83 2.44
C CYS A 377 12.49 -29.31 2.83
N PRO A 378 11.83 -29.82 3.89
CA PRO A 378 11.66 -31.25 4.09
C PRO A 378 10.96 -31.86 2.87
N ALA A 379 11.13 -33.17 2.65
CA ALA A 379 10.25 -33.87 1.72
C ALA A 379 8.79 -33.70 2.16
N PRO A 380 7.82 -33.55 1.23
CA PRO A 380 6.42 -33.64 1.59
C PRO A 380 6.18 -34.98 2.30
N PRO A 381 5.29 -35.05 3.32
CA PRO A 381 4.98 -36.32 3.95
C PRO A 381 4.44 -37.29 2.90
N ASP A 382 5.00 -38.50 2.89
CA ASP A 382 4.58 -39.58 2.01
C ASP A 382 3.11 -39.91 2.28
N ASN A 383 2.22 -39.56 1.34
CA ASN A 383 0.81 -39.95 1.35
C ASN A 383 0.64 -41.42 0.90
N THR A 384 1.48 -42.32 1.45
CA THR A 384 1.49 -43.76 1.21
C THR A 384 1.37 -44.52 2.53
N GLN A 385 0.34 -44.19 3.30
CA GLN A 385 -0.34 -45.16 4.16
C GLN A 385 -1.80 -45.23 3.72
N THR A 386 -2.07 -46.28 2.94
CA THR A 386 -3.39 -46.80 2.54
C THR A 386 -4.16 -47.34 3.74
#